data_AF-A0AA39N5B4-F1
#
_entry.id   AF-A0AA39N5B4-F1
#
_cell.length_a   1.000
_cell.length_b   1.000
_cell.length_c   1.000
_cell.angle_alpha   90.00
_cell.angle_beta   90.00
_cell.angle_gamma   90.00
#
_symmetry.space_group_name_H-M   'P 1'
#
loop_
_entity.id
_entity.type
_entity.pdbx_description
1 polymer ?
#
loop_
_entity_poly.entity_id
_entity_poly.type
_entity_poly.pdbx_seq_one_letter_code
_entity_poly.pdbx_strand_id
1 'polypeptide(L)'
;MPFPDAAKLSPQQFLKAMEDYKTYQDTVKARNFQIERWLQYHHKEANAMAKDADDPYNHFLARFTGQLTAKPRRQTPYNLWCEIHGKDIEQELETMVNQGELTEKQKPGRRQKMRSDRYRDLSEEERDEWLQRSEQEHATAMEAWRAGGDGKVPDDPLDIQN
;
A
#
# COMPACT_ATOMS: atom_id res chain seq x y z
N MET A 1 6.99 -12.51 35.87
CA MET A 1 6.82 -13.37 37.07
C MET A 1 7.92 -14.43 37.06
N PRO A 2 8.73 -14.56 38.12
CA PRO A 2 9.77 -15.59 38.20
C PRO A 2 9.19 -16.98 38.41
N PHE A 3 9.93 -18.03 38.03
CA PHE A 3 9.51 -19.42 38.22
C PHE A 3 9.39 -19.75 39.73
N PRO A 4 8.31 -20.42 40.19
CA PRO A 4 8.12 -20.77 41.60
C PRO A 4 9.20 -21.72 42.12
N ASP A 5 9.71 -21.47 43.33
CA ASP A 5 10.74 -22.29 43.97
C ASP A 5 10.12 -23.29 44.97
N ALA A 6 10.27 -24.59 44.70
CA ALA A 6 9.70 -25.66 45.50
C ALA A 6 10.34 -25.79 46.89
N ALA A 7 11.56 -25.28 47.09
CA ALA A 7 12.26 -25.37 48.38
C ALA A 7 11.80 -24.31 49.40
N LYS A 8 11.13 -23.24 48.94
CA LYS A 8 10.77 -22.08 49.77
C LYS A 8 9.27 -21.98 50.08
N LEU A 9 8.44 -22.77 49.40
CA LEU A 9 6.99 -22.71 49.48
C LEU A 9 6.43 -24.01 50.02
N SER A 10 5.33 -23.93 50.78
CA SER A 10 4.60 -25.14 51.16
C SER A 10 4.01 -25.81 49.90
N PRO A 11 3.74 -27.13 49.92
CA PRO A 11 3.23 -27.84 48.73
C PRO A 11 1.98 -27.19 48.12
N GLN A 12 1.05 -26.70 48.95
CA GLN A 12 -0.16 -26.01 48.48
C GLN A 12 0.15 -24.64 47.88
N GLN A 13 1.07 -23.88 48.48
CA GLN A 13 1.49 -22.57 47.96
C GLN A 13 2.25 -22.73 46.63
N PHE A 14 3.06 -23.78 46.50
CA PHE A 14 3.77 -24.08 45.27
C PHE A 14 2.82 -24.43 44.12
N LEU A 15 1.80 -25.27 44.38
CA LEU A 15 0.79 -25.61 43.37
C LEU A 15 0.05 -24.37 42.86
N LYS A 16 -0.38 -23.50 43.78
CA LYS A 16 -1.03 -22.23 43.42
C LYS A 16 -0.10 -21.31 42.62
N ALA A 17 1.14 -21.13 43.08
CA ALA A 17 2.13 -20.31 42.38
C ALA A 17 2.47 -20.86 40.98
N MET A 18 2.43 -22.19 40.80
CA MET A 18 2.61 -22.83 39.50
C MET A 18 1.44 -22.59 38.54
N GLU A 19 0.21 -22.53 39.06
CA GLU A 19 -0.98 -22.16 38.27
C GLU A 19 -0.93 -20.69 37.84
N ASP A 20 -0.60 -19.79 38.78
CA ASP A 20 -0.41 -18.36 38.51
C ASP A 20 0.72 -18.13 37.49
N TYR A 21 1.81 -18.91 37.57
CA TYR A 21 2.92 -18.83 36.62
C TYR A 21 2.50 -19.28 35.21
N LYS A 22 1.70 -20.34 35.08
CA LYS A 22 1.18 -20.80 33.78
C LYS A 22 0.27 -19.75 33.14
N THR A 23 -0.68 -19.20 33.90
CA THR A 23 -1.59 -18.16 33.38
C THR A 23 -0.83 -16.90 32.95
N TYR A 24 0.23 -16.52 33.67
CA TYR A 24 1.14 -15.46 33.27
C TYR A 24 1.85 -15.78 31.95
N GLN A 25 2.41 -16.99 31.79
CA GLN A 25 3.08 -17.38 30.54
C GLN A 25 2.12 -17.35 29.35
N ASP A 26 0.89 -17.82 29.50
CA ASP A 26 -0.11 -17.81 28.43
C ASP A 26 -0.49 -16.38 28.05
N THR A 27 -0.61 -15.48 29.03
CA THR A 27 -0.84 -14.05 28.80
C THR A 27 0.31 -13.42 28.01
N VAL A 28 1.56 -13.71 28.38
CA VAL A 28 2.74 -13.19 27.67
C VAL A 28 2.76 -13.69 26.23
N LYS A 29 2.51 -14.98 25.99
CA LYS A 29 2.42 -15.55 24.63
C LYS A 29 1.33 -14.87 23.81
N ALA A 30 0.14 -14.67 24.39
CA ALA A 30 -0.96 -14.00 23.71
C ALA A 30 -0.62 -12.54 23.35
N ARG A 31 0.06 -11.80 24.24
CA ARG A 31 0.50 -10.43 23.96
C ARG A 31 1.59 -10.38 22.89
N ASN A 32 2.57 -11.27 22.93
CA ASN A 32 3.58 -11.36 21.88
C ASN A 32 2.95 -11.64 20.52
N PHE A 33 2.01 -12.58 20.45
CA PHE A 33 1.29 -12.87 19.20
C PHE A 33 0.49 -11.65 18.69
N GLN A 34 -0.15 -10.90 19.59
CA GLN A 34 -0.83 -9.65 19.22
C GLN A 34 0.14 -8.61 18.67
N ILE A 35 1.30 -8.43 19.30
CA ILE A 35 2.36 -7.50 18.86
C ILE A 35 2.90 -7.94 17.49
N GLU A 36 3.22 -9.22 17.31
CA GLU A 36 3.69 -9.77 16.03
C GLU A 36 2.65 -9.54 14.93
N ARG A 37 1.37 -9.81 15.20
CA ARG A 37 0.30 -9.58 14.24
C ARG A 37 0.13 -8.10 13.91
N TRP A 38 0.23 -7.21 14.91
CA TRP A 38 0.19 -5.77 14.72
C TRP A 38 1.37 -5.28 13.86
N LEU A 39 2.60 -5.74 14.15
CA LEU A 39 3.79 -5.43 13.36
C LEU A 39 3.69 -5.98 11.94
N GLN A 40 3.18 -7.20 11.75
CA GLN A 40 2.97 -7.77 10.41
C GLN A 40 1.92 -7.01 9.62
N TYR A 41 0.84 -6.59 10.27
CA TYR A 41 -0.20 -5.75 9.66
C TYR A 41 0.41 -4.42 9.21
N HIS A 42 1.14 -3.75 10.10
CA HIS A 42 1.80 -2.48 9.77
C HIS A 42 2.97 -2.63 8.81
N HIS A 43 3.67 -3.75 8.74
CA HIS A 43 4.71 -3.97 7.73
C HIS A 43 4.07 -4.22 6.35
N LYS A 44 2.93 -4.91 6.29
CA LYS A 44 2.15 -5.05 5.06
C LYS A 44 1.54 -3.71 4.62
N GLU A 45 1.10 -2.88 5.58
CA GLU A 45 0.64 -1.53 5.31
C GLU A 45 1.76 -0.52 5.06
N ALA A 46 2.97 -0.67 5.58
CA ALA A 46 4.12 0.17 5.24
C ALA A 46 4.58 -0.10 3.79
N ASN A 47 4.46 -1.35 3.33
CA ASN A 47 4.53 -1.66 1.89
C ASN A 47 3.33 -1.09 1.10
N ALA A 48 2.22 -0.74 1.77
CA ALA A 48 1.13 0.02 1.18
C ALA A 48 1.38 1.54 1.25
N MET A 49 2.09 2.06 2.25
CA MET A 49 2.54 3.46 2.33
C MET A 49 3.62 3.78 1.29
N ALA A 50 4.32 2.76 0.76
CA ALA A 50 5.10 2.87 -0.47
C ALA A 50 4.25 3.15 -1.74
N LYS A 51 2.91 3.24 -1.64
CA LYS A 51 2.05 3.64 -2.77
C LYS A 51 1.89 5.15 -2.91
N ASP A 52 1.99 5.91 -1.82
CA ASP A 52 1.96 7.36 -1.92
C ASP A 52 3.37 7.86 -2.22
N ALA A 53 3.68 7.82 -3.52
CA ALA A 53 4.90 8.37 -4.08
C ALA A 53 5.07 9.88 -3.79
N ASP A 54 4.01 10.54 -3.32
CA ASP A 54 3.95 11.98 -3.02
C ASP A 54 4.04 12.30 -1.51
N ASP A 55 4.20 11.29 -0.65
CA ASP A 55 4.43 11.55 0.79
C ASP A 55 5.87 12.10 1.00
N PRO A 56 6.02 13.34 1.52
CA PRO A 56 7.33 13.93 1.79
C PRO A 56 8.19 13.10 2.76
N TYR A 57 7.57 12.30 3.63
CA TYR A 57 8.30 11.39 4.52
C TYR A 57 8.93 10.22 3.76
N ASN A 58 8.26 9.69 2.73
CA ASN A 58 8.81 8.65 1.85
C ASN A 58 9.98 9.19 1.02
N HIS A 59 9.91 10.44 0.55
CA HIS A 59 11.03 11.10 -0.11
C HIS A 59 12.25 11.22 0.81
N PHE A 60 12.04 11.59 2.08
CA PHE A 60 13.12 11.70 3.06
C PHE A 60 13.72 10.32 3.37
N LEU A 61 12.90 9.30 3.61
CA LEU A 61 13.34 7.93 3.86
C LEU A 61 14.10 7.34 2.67
N ALA A 62 13.59 7.50 1.45
CA ALA A 62 14.24 7.09 0.21
C ALA A 62 15.64 7.72 0.09
N ARG A 63 15.74 9.01 0.39
CA ARG A 63 17.01 9.75 0.38
C ARG A 63 17.98 9.27 1.46
N PHE A 64 17.50 9.01 2.68
CA PHE A 64 18.32 8.61 3.81
C PHE A 64 18.82 7.15 3.72
N THR A 65 18.00 6.28 3.13
CA THR A 65 18.32 4.85 2.98
C THR A 65 19.07 4.54 1.68
N GLY A 66 19.26 5.52 0.79
CA GLY A 66 19.80 5.31 -0.56
C GLY A 66 18.88 4.49 -1.46
N GLN A 67 17.65 4.19 -1.02
CA GLN A 67 16.64 3.55 -1.85
C GLN A 67 16.06 4.62 -2.76
N LEU A 68 16.58 4.72 -3.98
CA LEU A 68 16.07 5.63 -5.01
C LEU A 68 14.54 5.50 -5.10
N THR A 69 13.84 6.64 -5.09
CA THR A 69 12.43 6.68 -5.48
C THR A 69 12.31 5.98 -6.83
N ALA A 70 11.38 5.03 -6.92
CA ALA A 70 11.31 4.19 -8.11
C ALA A 70 11.10 5.06 -9.36
N LYS A 71 11.87 4.77 -10.42
CA LYS A 71 11.72 5.46 -11.70
C LYS A 71 10.25 5.41 -12.16
N PRO A 72 9.64 6.55 -12.52
CA PRO A 72 8.26 6.61 -12.98
C PRO A 72 8.02 5.63 -14.12
N ARG A 73 6.99 4.79 -13.98
CA ARG A 73 6.54 3.88 -15.03
C ARG A 73 5.53 4.59 -15.91
N ARG A 74 5.68 4.47 -17.23
CA ARG A 74 4.67 4.96 -18.17
C ARG A 74 3.38 4.16 -17.98
N GLN A 75 2.28 4.84 -17.67
CA GLN A 75 0.95 4.23 -17.65
C GLN A 75 0.52 3.90 -19.07
N THR A 76 -0.25 2.83 -19.27
CA THR A 76 -0.79 2.53 -20.61
C THR A 76 -1.88 3.53 -20.98
N PRO A 77 -2.08 3.83 -22.27
CA PRO A 77 -3.16 4.72 -22.73
C PRO A 77 -4.55 4.30 -22.21
N TYR A 78 -4.80 2.98 -22.19
CA TYR A 78 -6.01 2.39 -21.59
C TYR A 78 -6.20 2.73 -20.12
N ASN A 79 -5.13 2.69 -19.31
CA ASN A 79 -5.22 2.98 -17.89
C ASN A 79 -5.54 4.45 -17.63
N LEU A 80 -4.91 5.36 -18.39
CA LEU A 80 -5.20 6.80 -18.33
C LEU A 80 -6.64 7.11 -18.73
N TRP A 81 -7.11 6.51 -19.82
CA TRP A 81 -8.50 6.62 -20.23
C TRP A 81 -9.46 6.10 -19.14
N CYS A 82 -9.14 4.95 -18.52
CA CYS A 82 -9.94 4.38 -17.44
C CYS A 82 -9.96 5.26 -16.17
N GLU A 83 -8.93 6.06 -15.93
CA GLU A 83 -8.87 6.97 -14.77
C GLU A 83 -9.90 8.10 -14.92
N ILE A 84 -10.02 8.64 -16.14
CA ILE A 84 -10.93 9.75 -16.46
C ILE A 84 -12.36 9.25 -16.65
N HIS A 85 -12.56 8.23 -17.48
CA HIS A 85 -13.89 7.72 -17.85
C HIS A 85 -14.40 6.59 -16.95
N GLY A 86 -13.59 6.13 -16.00
CA GLY A 86 -13.95 5.03 -15.11
C GLY A 86 -15.11 5.36 -14.18
N LYS A 87 -15.32 6.63 -13.85
CA LYS A 87 -16.42 7.09 -12.99
C LYS A 87 -17.78 6.96 -13.69
N ASP A 88 -17.85 7.32 -14.96
CA ASP A 88 -19.08 7.23 -15.76
C ASP A 88 -19.54 5.78 -15.88
N ILE A 89 -18.58 4.86 -16.10
CA ILE A 89 -18.85 3.42 -16.15
C ILE A 89 -19.33 2.89 -14.80
N GLU A 90 -18.75 3.37 -13.69
CA GLU A 90 -19.16 2.93 -12.36
C GLU A 90 -20.58 3.40 -12.02
N GLN A 91 -20.97 4.62 -12.42
CA GLN A 91 -22.33 5.14 -12.25
C GLN A 91 -23.36 4.31 -13.04
N GLU A 92 -23.03 3.92 -14.27
CA GLU A 92 -23.89 3.05 -15.07
C GLU A 92 -24.05 1.66 -14.46
N LEU A 93 -22.95 1.09 -13.95
CA LEU A 93 -23.00 -0.19 -13.24
C LEU A 93 -23.83 -0.12 -11.96
N GLU A 94 -23.72 0.96 -11.19
CA GLU A 94 -24.55 1.21 -10.01
C GLU A 94 -26.04 1.21 -10.39
N THR A 95 -26.37 1.87 -11.50
CA THR A 95 -27.73 1.94 -12.03
C THR A 95 -28.24 0.56 -12.41
N MET A 96 -27.43 -0.26 -13.09
CA MET A 96 -27.78 -1.65 -13.47
C MET A 96 -27.99 -2.54 -12.25
N VAL A 97 -27.19 -2.37 -11.18
CA VAL A 97 -27.40 -3.12 -9.93
C VAL A 97 -28.68 -2.70 -9.24
N ASN A 98 -28.95 -1.39 -9.15
CA ASN A 98 -30.17 -0.86 -8.54
C ASN A 98 -31.44 -1.29 -9.30
N GLN A 99 -31.34 -1.48 -10.62
CA GLN A 99 -32.42 -2.00 -11.46
C GLN A 99 -32.56 -3.53 -11.39
N GLY A 100 -31.64 -4.23 -10.71
CA GLY A 100 -31.63 -5.67 -10.59
C GLY A 100 -31.17 -6.42 -11.85
N GLU A 101 -30.64 -5.72 -12.85
CA GLU A 101 -30.07 -6.32 -14.06
C GLU A 101 -28.74 -7.04 -13.78
N LEU A 102 -28.05 -6.60 -12.74
CA LEU A 102 -26.76 -7.13 -12.32
C LEU A 102 -26.73 -7.36 -10.80
N THR A 103 -26.05 -8.41 -10.37
CA THR A 103 -25.70 -8.57 -8.95
C THR A 103 -24.37 -7.88 -8.63
N GLU A 104 -24.20 -7.42 -7.38
CA GLU A 104 -22.93 -6.86 -6.89
C GLU A 104 -21.72 -7.78 -7.14
N LYS A 105 -21.93 -9.10 -7.07
CA LYS A 105 -20.88 -10.10 -7.36
C LYS A 105 -20.42 -10.10 -8.82
N GLN A 106 -21.29 -9.70 -9.75
CA GLN A 106 -21.00 -9.64 -11.18
C GLN A 106 -20.42 -8.29 -11.61
N LYS A 107 -20.54 -7.24 -10.76
CA LYS A 107 -20.07 -5.87 -11.03
C LYS A 107 -18.62 -5.79 -11.49
N PRO A 108 -17.63 -6.46 -10.85
CA PRO A 108 -16.23 -6.35 -11.27
C PRO A 108 -15.97 -6.89 -12.68
N GLY A 109 -16.60 -8.03 -13.04
CA GLY A 109 -16.47 -8.62 -14.36
C GLY A 109 -17.13 -7.77 -15.44
N ARG A 110 -18.32 -7.24 -15.15
CA ARG A 110 -19.04 -6.33 -16.06
C ARG A 110 -18.26 -5.04 -16.28
N ARG A 111 -17.66 -4.47 -15.23
CA ARG A 111 -16.81 -3.29 -15.31
C ARG A 111 -15.62 -3.46 -16.24
N GLN A 112 -14.88 -4.56 -16.09
CA GLN A 112 -13.73 -4.83 -16.94
C GLN A 112 -14.14 -4.94 -18.40
N LYS A 113 -15.26 -5.63 -18.66
CA LYS A 113 -15.82 -5.77 -20.01
C LYS A 113 -16.22 -4.41 -20.60
N MET A 114 -17.01 -3.60 -19.89
CA MET A 114 -17.44 -2.28 -20.36
C MET A 114 -16.27 -1.34 -20.64
N ARG A 115 -15.26 -1.30 -19.77
CA ARG A 115 -14.04 -0.51 -20.01
C ARG A 115 -13.31 -0.96 -21.27
N SER A 116 -13.12 -2.28 -21.42
CA SER A 116 -12.44 -2.84 -22.59
C SER A 116 -13.21 -2.59 -23.88
N ASP A 117 -14.53 -2.75 -23.87
CA ASP A 117 -15.38 -2.56 -25.04
C ASP A 117 -15.37 -1.09 -25.47
N ARG A 118 -15.64 -0.16 -24.54
CA ARG A 118 -15.62 1.29 -24.83
C ARG A 118 -14.27 1.79 -25.33
N TYR A 119 -13.17 1.33 -24.74
CA TYR A 119 -11.84 1.75 -25.19
C TYR A 119 -11.52 1.20 -26.59
N ARG A 120 -11.99 0.00 -26.92
CA ARG A 120 -11.82 -0.59 -28.25
C ARG A 120 -12.66 0.13 -29.30
N ASP A 121 -13.82 0.65 -28.92
CA ASP A 121 -14.76 1.35 -29.79
C ASP A 121 -14.35 2.81 -30.05
N LEU A 122 -13.31 3.32 -29.38
CA LEU A 122 -12.69 4.62 -29.69
C LEU A 122 -12.13 4.64 -31.13
N SER A 123 -12.16 5.80 -31.75
CA SER A 123 -11.55 5.99 -33.07
C SER A 123 -10.02 5.77 -33.00
N GLU A 124 -9.36 5.62 -34.16
CA GLU A 124 -7.90 5.60 -34.20
C GLU A 124 -7.30 6.91 -33.70
N GLU A 125 -7.90 8.04 -34.09
CA GLU A 125 -7.49 9.39 -33.69
C GLU A 125 -7.54 9.55 -32.16
N GLU A 126 -8.64 9.15 -31.52
CA GLU A 126 -8.78 9.22 -30.06
C GLU A 126 -7.77 8.32 -29.35
N ARG A 127 -7.52 7.10 -29.86
CA ARG A 127 -6.52 6.20 -29.27
C ARG A 127 -5.11 6.76 -29.38
N ASP A 128 -4.80 7.44 -30.48
CA ASP A 128 -3.52 8.11 -30.68
C ASP A 128 -3.36 9.31 -29.74
N GLU A 129 -4.42 10.08 -29.48
CA GLU A 129 -4.40 11.15 -28.47
C GLU A 129 -4.06 10.60 -27.07
N TRP A 130 -4.67 9.48 -26.67
CA TRP A 130 -4.36 8.82 -25.39
C TRP A 130 -2.92 8.29 -25.33
N LEU A 131 -2.37 7.84 -26.47
CA LEU A 131 -0.97 7.45 -26.56
C LEU A 131 -0.04 8.64 -26.38
N GLN A 132 -0.29 9.75 -27.06
CA GLN A 132 0.50 10.98 -26.93
C GLN A 132 0.42 11.53 -25.51
N ARG A 133 -0.77 11.53 -24.90
CA ARG A 133 -0.96 11.96 -23.52
C ARG A 133 -0.18 11.10 -22.53
N SER A 134 -0.22 9.77 -22.70
CA SER A 134 0.58 8.83 -21.91
C SER A 134 2.08 9.13 -21.97
N GLU A 135 2.57 9.50 -23.15
CA GLU A 135 3.98 9.87 -23.35
C GLU A 135 4.33 11.21 -22.72
N GLN A 136 3.46 12.22 -22.83
CA GLN A 136 3.67 13.53 -22.24
C GLN A 136 3.67 13.48 -20.71
N GLU A 137 2.70 12.79 -20.10
CA GLU A 137 2.64 12.62 -18.64
C GLU A 137 3.84 11.84 -18.11
N HIS A 138 4.30 10.82 -18.84
CA HIS A 138 5.52 10.09 -18.49
C HIS A 138 6.79 10.94 -18.63
N ALA A 139 6.90 11.74 -19.69
CA ALA A 139 8.03 12.65 -19.89
C ALA A 139 8.10 13.67 -18.75
N THR A 140 6.96 14.25 -18.37
CA THR A 140 6.86 15.20 -17.26
C THR A 140 7.24 14.56 -15.93
N ALA A 141 6.72 13.36 -15.65
CA ALA A 141 7.07 12.61 -14.44
C ALA A 141 8.55 12.22 -14.40
N MET A 142 9.14 11.87 -15.56
CA MET A 142 10.56 11.58 -15.71
C MET A 142 11.44 12.82 -15.47
N GLU A 143 11.01 14.00 -15.92
CA GLU A 143 11.70 15.26 -15.65
C GLU A 143 11.65 15.61 -14.16
N ALA A 144 10.49 15.50 -13.53
CA ALA A 144 10.34 15.69 -12.08
C ALA A 144 11.20 14.70 -11.28
N TRP A 145 11.22 13.43 -11.69
CA TRP A 145 12.05 12.40 -11.05
C TRP A 145 13.54 12.67 -11.23
N ARG A 146 13.99 13.13 -12.40
CA ARG A 146 15.38 13.55 -12.62
C ARG A 146 15.75 14.77 -11.77
N ALA A 147 14.87 15.77 -11.72
CA ALA A 147 15.07 16.97 -10.90
C ALA A 147 15.14 16.65 -9.41
N GLY A 148 14.35 15.67 -8.94
CA GLY A 148 14.39 15.18 -7.56
C GLY A 148 15.52 14.18 -7.26
N GLY A 149 16.10 13.55 -8.29
CA GLY A 149 17.03 12.43 -8.18
C GLY A 149 18.51 12.74 -8.44
N ASP A 150 18.84 13.89 -9.01
CA ASP A 150 20.23 14.40 -9.14
C ASP A 150 20.57 15.44 -8.06
N GLY A 151 19.82 15.46 -6.96
CA GLY A 151 20.22 16.13 -5.73
C GLY A 151 21.43 15.43 -5.14
N LYS A 152 22.63 15.76 -5.65
CA LYS A 152 23.95 15.43 -5.11
C LYS A 152 23.81 15.30 -3.60
N VAL A 153 23.99 14.08 -3.07
CA VAL A 153 24.11 13.92 -1.62
C VAL A 153 25.24 14.87 -1.23
N PRO A 154 25.00 15.86 -0.35
CA PRO A 154 26.11 16.63 0.17
C PRO A 154 27.05 15.62 0.82
N ASP A 155 28.21 15.43 0.23
CA ASP A 155 29.26 14.55 0.76
C ASP A 155 29.76 15.08 2.12
N ASP A 156 29.46 16.35 2.42
CA ASP A 156 29.85 17.02 3.64
C ASP A 156 28.69 17.07 4.66
N PRO A 157 28.85 16.47 5.86
CA PRO A 157 27.85 16.55 6.93
C PRO A 157 27.56 17.98 7.42
N LEU A 158 28.38 18.98 7.06
CA LEU A 158 28.13 20.39 7.40
C LEU A 158 27.04 21.05 6.54
N ASP A 159 26.75 20.53 5.35
CA ASP A 159 25.71 21.06 4.46
C ASP A 159 24.28 20.76 4.95
N ILE A 160 24.14 19.94 6.00
CA ILE A 160 22.85 19.50 6.57
C ILE A 160 22.39 20.43 7.71
N GLN A 161 23.25 21.33 8.21
CA GLN A 161 23.02 22.08 9.46
C GLN A 161 22.49 23.53 9.32
N ASN A 162 22.10 23.98 8.13
CA ASN A 162 21.56 25.34 7.92
C ASN A 162 20.09 25.35 7.52
#